data_AF-A0A1F7YI42-F1
#
_entry.id   AF-A0A1F7YI42-F1
#
_cell.length_a   1.000
_cell.length_b   1.000
_cell.length_c   1.000
_cell.angle_alpha   90.00
_cell.angle_beta   90.00
_cell.angle_gamma   90.00
#
_symmetry.space_group_name_H-M   'P 1'
#
loop_
_entity.id
_entity.type
_entity.pdbx_description
1 polymer ?
#
loop_
_entity_poly.entity_id
_entity_poly.type
_entity_poly.pdbx_seq_one_letter_code
_entity_poly.pdbx_strand_id
1 'polypeptide(L)' 'MRANRTIRFFSAHIRKLPHLSVKEKKVLVKRLRRITLEKIGKKYGVTEGRIRQIEKKALQKVKSKYYQQRLFQR' A
#
# COMPACT_ATOMS: atom_id res chain seq x y z
N MET A 1 16.08 -20.30 1.69
CA MET A 1 15.56 -19.03 2.25
C MET A 1 15.28 -17.98 1.16
N ARG A 2 14.09 -17.93 0.55
CA ARG A 2 13.75 -16.96 -0.53
C ARG A 2 12.65 -15.93 -0.16
N ALA A 3 11.95 -16.10 0.96
CA ALA A 3 10.77 -15.30 1.32
C ALA A 3 11.06 -13.81 1.68
N ASN A 4 12.26 -13.49 2.17
CA ASN A 4 12.59 -12.12 2.58
C ASN A 4 12.92 -11.16 1.42
N ARG A 5 13.20 -11.67 0.20
CA ARG A 5 13.49 -10.81 -0.96
C ARG A 5 12.24 -10.11 -1.49
N THR A 6 11.10 -10.79 -1.55
CA THR A 6 9.87 -10.27 -2.17
C THR A 6 9.20 -9.19 -1.33
N ILE A 7 9.00 -9.40 -0.02
CA ILE A 7 8.38 -8.38 0.85
C ILE A 7 9.24 -7.11 0.88
N ARG A 8 10.56 -7.27 0.96
CA ARG A 8 11.49 -6.15 0.99
C ARG A 8 11.46 -5.38 -0.34
N PHE A 9 11.47 -6.09 -1.46
CA PHE A 9 11.30 -5.50 -2.80
C PHE A 9 10.00 -4.72 -2.92
N PHE A 10 8.85 -5.33 -2.60
CA PHE A 10 7.56 -4.65 -2.67
C PHE A 10 7.48 -3.45 -1.72
N SER A 11 8.02 -3.56 -0.52
CA SER A 11 8.07 -2.43 0.42
C SER A 11 8.91 -1.27 -0.11
N ALA A 12 10.02 -1.55 -0.79
CA ALA A 12 10.85 -0.54 -1.43
C ALA A 12 10.14 0.08 -2.63
N HIS A 13 9.46 -0.74 -3.44
CA HIS A 13 8.69 -0.28 -4.59
C HIS A 13 7.56 0.68 -4.16
N ILE A 14 6.75 0.30 -3.17
CA ILE A 14 5.65 1.15 -2.65
C ILE A 14 6.17 2.48 -2.11
N ARG A 15 7.36 2.50 -1.48
CA ARG A 15 7.97 3.74 -0.99
C ARG A 15 8.36 4.69 -2.13
N LYS A 16 8.82 4.15 -3.26
CA LYS A 16 9.23 4.91 -4.44
C LYS A 16 8.08 5.47 -5.27
N LEU A 17 6.84 4.99 -5.09
CA LEU A 17 5.69 5.48 -5.85
C LEU A 17 5.37 6.96 -5.49
N PRO A 18 5.44 7.92 -6.43
CA PRO A 18 5.31 9.34 -6.13
C PRO A 18 3.88 9.79 -5.82
N HIS A 19 2.87 9.08 -6.33
CA HIS A 19 1.45 9.45 -6.26
C HIS A 19 0.72 8.93 -5.00
N LEU A 20 1.42 8.20 -4.14
CA LEU A 20 0.89 7.73 -2.86
C LEU A 20 1.31 8.68 -1.75
N SER A 21 0.36 9.07 -0.91
CA SER A 21 0.61 9.83 0.31
C SER A 21 1.45 9.01 1.30
N VAL A 22 2.18 9.69 2.18
CA VAL A 22 2.93 9.08 3.29
C VAL A 22 2.05 8.13 4.12
N LYS A 23 0.78 8.49 4.38
CA LYS A 23 -0.17 7.64 5.12
C LYS A 23 -0.52 6.37 4.33
N GLU A 24 -0.81 6.52 3.03
CA GLU A 24 -1.14 5.39 2.13
C GLU A 24 0.04 4.41 2.03
N LYS A 25 1.26 4.91 1.83
CA LYS A 25 2.50 4.11 1.81
C LYS A 25 2.67 3.32 3.10
N LYS A 26 2.49 3.99 4.26
CA LYS A 26 2.65 3.35 5.57
C LYS A 26 1.61 2.24 5.80
N VAL A 27 0.35 2.46 5.44
CA VAL A 27 -0.71 1.44 5.54
C VAL A 27 -0.39 0.24 4.66
N LEU A 28 -0.07 0.44 3.38
CA LEU A 28 0.25 -0.65 2.46
C LEU A 28 1.48 -1.46 2.90
N VAL A 29 2.55 -0.80 3.37
CA VAL A 29 3.75 -1.50 3.88
C VAL A 29 3.43 -2.33 5.12
N LYS A 30 2.54 -1.86 6.00
CA LYS A 30 2.10 -2.63 7.18
C LYS A 30 1.23 -3.83 6.77
N ARG A 31 0.38 -3.67 5.76
CA ARG A 31 -0.43 -4.76 5.19
C ARG A 31 0.40 -5.83 4.51
N LEU A 32 1.47 -5.47 3.80
CA LEU A 32 2.45 -6.43 3.27
C LEU A 32 3.11 -7.29 4.35
N ARG A 33 3.23 -6.77 5.57
CA ARG A 33 3.72 -7.51 6.75
C ARG A 33 2.61 -8.27 7.48
N ARG A 34 1.44 -8.47 6.84
CA ARG A 34 0.26 -9.15 7.36
C ARG A 34 -0.30 -8.56 8.67
N ILE A 35 -0.09 -7.26 8.91
CA ILE A 35 -0.66 -6.59 10.08
C ILE A 35 -2.15 -6.32 9.83
N THR A 36 -2.99 -6.61 10.82
CA THR A 36 -4.45 -6.38 10.77
C THR A 36 -4.78 -4.89 10.74
N LEU A 37 -5.93 -4.55 10.15
CA LEU A 37 -6.40 -3.17 10.05
C LEU A 37 -6.63 -2.56 11.44
N GLU A 38 -7.16 -3.36 12.37
CA GLU A 38 -7.35 -2.97 13.76
C GLU A 38 -6.02 -2.59 14.45
N LYS A 39 -4.97 -3.40 14.30
CA LYS A 39 -3.65 -3.12 14.90
C LYS A 39 -2.98 -1.90 14.28
N ILE A 40 -3.21 -1.66 12.99
CA ILE A 40 -2.79 -0.42 12.31
C ILE A 40 -3.57 0.76 12.88
N GLY A 41 -4.89 0.65 13.00
CA GLY A 41 -5.77 1.67 13.55
C GLY A 41 -5.37 2.10 14.95
N LYS A 42 -5.21 1.13 15.87
CA LYS A 42 -4.71 1.36 17.24
C LYS A 42 -3.37 2.11 17.25
N LYS A 43 -2.44 1.76 16.36
CA LYS A 43 -1.13 2.43 16.27
C LYS A 43 -1.23 3.89 15.82
N TYR A 44 -2.21 4.23 15.00
CA TYR A 44 -2.40 5.59 14.47
C TYR A 44 -3.51 6.38 15.18
N GLY A 45 -4.12 5.82 16.23
CA GLY A 45 -5.24 6.45 16.95
C GLY A 45 -6.48 6.64 16.07
N VAL A 46 -6.70 5.76 15.08
CA VAL A 46 -7.83 5.84 14.15
C VAL A 46 -8.62 4.55 14.12
N THR A 47 -9.89 4.64 13.70
CA THR A 47 -10.75 3.47 13.55
C THR A 47 -10.30 2.56 12.41
N GLU A 48 -10.66 1.28 12.51
CA GLU A 48 -10.38 0.28 11.46
C GLU A 48 -10.98 0.70 10.11
N GLY A 49 -12.23 1.19 10.12
CA GLY A 49 -12.91 1.68 8.93
C GLY A 49 -12.13 2.79 8.22
N ARG A 50 -11.46 3.67 8.97
CA ARG A 50 -10.61 4.71 8.39
C ARG A 50 -9.38 4.12 7.71
N ILE A 51 -8.73 3.12 8.31
CA ILE A 51 -7.60 2.41 7.66
C ILE A 51 -8.07 1.68 6.39
N ARG A 52 -9.24 1.03 6.42
CA ARG A 52 -9.83 0.36 5.25
C ARG A 52 -10.08 1.33 4.09
N GLN A 53 -10.60 2.53 4.37
CA GLN A 53 -10.78 3.57 3.35
C GLN A 53 -9.44 3.99 2.73
N ILE A 54 -8.42 4.21 3.56
CA ILE A 54 -7.07 4.58 3.10
C ILE A 54 -6.48 3.45 2.23
N GLU A 55 -6.61 2.19 2.65
CA GLU A 55 -6.16 1.03 1.89
C GLU A 55 -6.86 0.95 0.53
N LYS A 56 -8.19 1.06 0.48
CA LYS A 56 -8.96 1.03 -0.76
C LYS A 56 -8.54 2.15 -1.72
N LYS A 57 -8.38 3.37 -1.22
CA LYS A 57 -7.93 4.52 -2.02
C LYS A 57 -6.51 4.33 -2.56
N ALA A 58 -5.60 3.80 -1.75
CA ALA A 58 -4.24 3.49 -2.14
C ALA A 58 -4.18 2.41 -3.24
N LEU A 59 -4.95 1.32 -3.08
CA LEU A 59 -5.04 0.25 -4.08
C LEU A 59 -5.64 0.74 -5.40
N GLN A 60 -6.66 1.60 -5.35
CA GLN A 60 -7.26 2.18 -6.55
C GLN A 60 -6.25 3.02 -7.34
N LYS A 61 -5.43 3.83 -6.66
CA LYS A 61 -4.36 4.62 -7.31
C LYS A 61 -3.32 3.74 -8.00
N VAL A 62 -2.86 2.69 -7.32
CA VAL A 62 -1.89 1.73 -7.88
C VAL A 62 -2.48 1.03 -9.11
N LYS A 63 -3.72 0.54 -9.00
CA LYS A 63 -4.43 -0.17 -10.07
C LYS A 63 -4.66 0.74 -11.28
N SER A 64 -5.22 1.94 -11.08
CA SER A 64 -5.52 2.89 -12.16
C SER A 64 -4.28 3.28 -12.96
N LYS A 65 -3.14 3.51 -12.30
CA LYS A 65 -1.89 3.84 -13.00
C LYS A 65 -1.31 2.68 -13.79
N TYR A 66 -1.45 1.44 -13.31
CA TYR A 66 -1.05 0.26 -14.09
C TYR A 66 -1.85 0.14 -15.38
N TYR A 67 -3.17 0.37 -15.33
CA TYR A 67 -4.00 0.41 -16.54
C TYR A 67 -3.65 1.58 -17.46
N GLN A 68 -3.41 2.78 -16.93
CA GLN A 68 -2.96 3.92 -17.74
C GLN A 68 -1.64 3.63 -18.45
N GLN A 69 -0.63 3.06 -17.76
CA GLN A 69 0.64 2.70 -18.39
C GLN A 69 0.45 1.69 -19.53
N ARG A 70 -0.41 0.68 -19.34
CA ARG A 70 -0.71 -0.30 -20.40
C ARG A 70 -1.42 0.31 -21.62
N LEU A 71 -2.24 1.35 -21.43
CA LEU A 71 -2.94 2.01 -22.54
C LEU A 71 -2.00 2.80 -23.47
N PHE A 72 -0.90 3.34 -22.93
CA PHE A 72 0.09 4.11 -23.69
C PHE A 72 1.29 3.28 -24.19
N GLN A 73 1.31 1.96 -23.96
CA GLN A 73 2.34 1.04 -24.48
C GLN A 73 2.05 0.56 -25.92
N ARG A 74 1.45 1.40 -26.76
CA ARG A 74 1.26 1.11 -28.19
C ARG A 74 2.42 1.64 -29.01
#